data_AF-A0A1B6CPX1-F1
#
_entry.id   AF-A0A1B6CPX1-F1
#
_cell.length_a   1.000
_cell.length_b   1.000
_cell.length_c   1.000
_cell.angle_alpha   90.00
_cell.angle_beta   90.00
_cell.angle_gamma   90.00
#
_symmetry.space_group_name_H-M   'P 1'
#
loop_
_entity.id
_entity.type
_entity.pdbx_description
1 polymer ?
#
loop_
_entity_poly.entity_id
_entity_poly.type
_entity_poly.pdbx_seq_one_letter_code
_entity_poly.pdbx_strand_id
1 'polypeptide(L)'
;MKKNKREIPPEFQPSPDRRVGSTLYGFADNTTLISVVPKKNKAVILVSSMHHSIETGDRKNKPEIVCYYNKTKAGVDLLDMKCAIYSSSHRTRRWPLAIFYQMLGISCINSFILYILFQGNPLVTRYSFIQDLAMELIKPHMTRRLEVPNLPRDIKATIQEHIWKKGPQNQNESIPNDKLEKRKSCSKCPPAKERKTNYKCINRDKPICLECSRKLWTSCATNM
;
A
#
# COMPACT_ATOMS: atom_id res chain seq x y z
N MET A 1 25.44 -26.87 -9.38
CA MET A 1 25.22 -28.26 -9.84
C MET A 1 25.09 -29.18 -8.62
N LYS A 2 24.24 -30.22 -8.65
CA LYS A 2 24.19 -31.20 -7.55
C LYS A 2 25.48 -32.05 -7.58
N LYS A 3 26.06 -32.34 -6.42
CA LYS A 3 27.37 -33.02 -6.30
C LYS A 3 27.37 -34.46 -6.83
N ASN A 4 26.24 -35.14 -6.78
CA ASN A 4 26.09 -36.55 -7.17
C ASN A 4 25.96 -36.77 -8.69
N LYS A 5 26.30 -35.77 -9.49
CA LYS A 5 26.24 -35.85 -10.95
C LYS A 5 27.48 -36.58 -11.46
N ARG A 6 27.26 -37.60 -12.31
CA ARG A 6 28.32 -38.49 -12.83
C ARG A 6 29.30 -37.76 -13.75
N GLU A 7 28.84 -36.65 -14.32
CA GLU A 7 29.57 -35.76 -15.21
C GLU A 7 30.62 -34.91 -14.47
N ILE A 8 30.60 -34.90 -13.12
CA ILE A 8 31.55 -34.15 -12.31
C ILE A 8 32.77 -35.04 -12.02
N PRO A 9 33.98 -34.64 -12.45
CA PRO A 9 35.19 -35.40 -12.15
C PRO A 9 35.43 -35.50 -10.63
N PRO A 10 36.00 -36.62 -10.12
CA PRO A 10 36.26 -36.81 -8.70
C PRO A 10 37.08 -35.68 -8.05
N GLU A 11 37.96 -35.03 -8.81
CA GLU A 11 38.84 -33.93 -8.37
C GLU A 11 38.03 -32.67 -7.97
N PHE A 12 36.84 -32.49 -8.55
CA PHE A 12 35.95 -31.37 -8.26
C PHE A 12 35.10 -31.60 -7.01
N GLN A 13 35.07 -32.83 -6.48
CA GLN A 13 34.34 -33.18 -5.28
C GLN A 13 35.02 -32.66 -4.01
N PRO A 14 34.32 -32.63 -2.86
CA PRO A 14 34.96 -32.33 -1.59
C PRO A 14 36.02 -33.38 -1.25
N SER A 15 37.26 -32.95 -1.04
CA SER A 15 38.36 -33.78 -0.56
C SER A 15 39.02 -33.13 0.67
N PRO A 16 39.51 -33.93 1.64
CA PRO A 16 40.25 -33.42 2.80
C PRO A 16 41.59 -32.76 2.43
N ASP A 17 42.17 -33.15 1.28
CA ASP A 17 43.48 -32.66 0.83
C ASP A 17 43.39 -31.26 0.19
N ARG A 18 42.17 -30.83 -0.16
CA ARG A 18 41.97 -29.52 -0.78
C ARG A 18 41.99 -28.39 0.25
N ARG A 19 42.91 -27.44 0.05
CA ARG A 19 43.05 -26.24 0.88
C ARG A 19 41.79 -25.36 0.81
N VAL A 20 41.39 -24.80 1.95
CA VAL A 20 40.30 -23.80 2.03
C VAL A 20 40.68 -22.56 1.22
N GLY A 21 39.74 -22.08 0.39
CA GLY A 21 39.95 -20.99 -0.56
C GLY A 21 40.47 -21.43 -1.92
N SER A 22 40.87 -22.71 -2.10
CA SER A 22 41.30 -23.22 -3.40
C SER A 22 40.14 -23.31 -4.39
N THR A 23 40.46 -23.12 -5.67
CA THR A 23 39.54 -23.12 -6.80
C THR A 23 40.10 -24.05 -7.88
N LEU A 24 39.24 -24.84 -8.50
CA LEU A 24 39.57 -25.69 -9.65
C LEU A 24 38.63 -25.33 -10.79
N TYR A 25 39.18 -25.27 -12.01
CA TYR A 25 38.47 -24.96 -13.23
C TYR A 25 38.59 -26.16 -14.18
N GLY A 26 37.47 -26.52 -14.81
CA GLY A 26 37.40 -27.51 -15.86
C GLY A 26 36.72 -26.87 -17.06
N PHE A 27 37.37 -26.92 -18.22
CA PHE A 27 36.86 -26.35 -19.45
C PHE A 27 36.40 -27.48 -20.37
N ALA A 28 35.20 -27.33 -20.94
CA ALA A 28 34.63 -28.26 -21.89
C ALA A 28 33.82 -27.49 -22.92
N ASP A 29 34.17 -27.60 -24.21
CA ASP A 29 33.59 -26.85 -25.32
C ASP A 29 33.40 -25.36 -24.97
N ASN A 30 32.14 -24.92 -24.81
CA ASN A 30 31.76 -23.54 -24.45
C ASN A 30 31.31 -23.40 -22.98
N THR A 31 31.70 -24.33 -22.11
CA THR A 31 31.28 -24.34 -20.70
C THR A 31 32.47 -24.46 -19.77
N THR A 32 32.31 -23.87 -18.59
CA THR A 32 33.29 -23.91 -17.52
C THR A 32 32.65 -24.46 -16.26
N LEU A 33 33.20 -25.55 -15.77
CA LEU A 33 32.94 -26.12 -14.46
C LEU A 33 33.92 -25.50 -13.45
N ILE A 34 33.41 -25.05 -12.30
CA ILE A 34 34.25 -24.53 -11.23
C ILE A 34 33.93 -25.22 -9.90
N SER A 35 34.97 -25.60 -9.16
CA SER A 35 34.86 -26.13 -7.80
C SER A 35 35.66 -25.30 -6.81
N VAL A 36 34.95 -24.63 -5.90
CA VAL A 36 35.52 -23.75 -4.86
C VAL A 36 35.36 -24.37 -3.49
N VAL A 37 36.40 -24.30 -2.65
CA VAL A 37 36.40 -24.86 -1.29
C VAL A 37 36.20 -23.76 -0.25
N PRO A 38 34.96 -23.43 0.17
CA PRO A 38 34.74 -22.37 1.15
C PRO A 38 35.13 -22.78 2.58
N LYS A 39 35.09 -24.08 2.90
CA LYS A 39 35.38 -24.66 4.23
C LYS A 39 35.99 -26.05 4.05
N LYS A 40 36.73 -26.53 5.06
CA LYS A 40 37.32 -27.89 5.06
C LYS A 40 36.23 -28.94 4.77
N ASN A 41 36.56 -29.93 3.93
CA ASN A 41 35.66 -31.01 3.49
C ASN A 41 34.36 -30.51 2.79
N LYS A 42 34.32 -29.27 2.28
CA LYS A 42 33.18 -28.74 1.52
C LYS A 42 33.66 -28.15 0.20
N ALA A 43 33.03 -28.58 -0.90
CA ALA A 43 33.15 -27.97 -2.21
C ALA A 43 31.80 -27.40 -2.68
N VAL A 44 31.85 -26.25 -3.36
CA VAL A 44 30.75 -25.62 -4.08
C VAL A 44 31.06 -25.73 -5.56
N ILE A 45 30.14 -26.35 -6.31
CA ILE A 45 30.34 -26.66 -7.73
C ILE A 45 29.32 -25.86 -8.54
N LEU A 46 29.83 -25.01 -9.42
CA LEU A 46 29.05 -24.20 -10.35
C LEU A 46 29.44 -24.54 -11.79
N VAL A 47 28.50 -24.36 -12.70
CA VAL A 47 28.71 -24.47 -14.15
C VAL A 47 28.29 -23.15 -14.76
N SER A 48 29.06 -22.67 -15.73
CA SER A 48 28.77 -21.45 -16.47
C SER A 48 29.02 -21.69 -17.95
N SER A 49 28.06 -21.30 -18.79
CA SER A 49 28.23 -21.21 -20.25
C SER A 49 28.58 -19.79 -20.72
N MET A 50 28.59 -18.81 -19.80
CA MET A 50 28.88 -17.40 -20.11
C MET A 50 30.33 -17.00 -19.85
N HIS A 51 31.04 -17.79 -19.03
CA HIS A 51 32.39 -17.48 -18.57
C HIS A 51 33.30 -18.62 -19.05
N HIS A 52 34.32 -18.32 -19.85
CA HIS A 52 35.26 -19.30 -20.41
C HIS A 52 36.73 -18.97 -20.13
N SER A 53 36.98 -18.13 -19.13
CA SER A 53 38.29 -17.66 -18.71
C SER A 53 38.46 -17.83 -17.19
N ILE A 54 39.72 -17.92 -16.75
CA ILE A 54 40.05 -17.90 -15.32
C ILE A 54 40.15 -16.45 -14.88
N GLU A 55 39.01 -15.89 -14.49
CA GLU A 55 38.93 -14.52 -13.98
C GLU A 55 38.64 -14.48 -12.50
N THR A 56 39.29 -13.54 -11.83
CA THR A 56 39.09 -13.24 -10.42
C THR A 56 38.24 -11.98 -10.33
N GLY A 57 37.16 -12.02 -9.57
CA GLY A 57 36.28 -10.87 -9.38
C GLY A 57 36.82 -9.87 -8.36
N ASP A 58 36.25 -8.66 -8.36
CA ASP A 58 36.68 -7.52 -7.54
C ASP A 58 36.68 -7.75 -6.01
N ARG A 59 35.97 -8.77 -5.52
CA ARG A 59 35.78 -9.00 -4.08
C ARG A 59 36.56 -10.22 -3.58
N LYS A 60 37.63 -9.98 -2.82
CA LYS A 60 38.33 -10.95 -1.96
C LYS A 60 38.89 -12.18 -2.70
N ASN A 61 39.52 -11.99 -3.86
CA ASN A 61 40.12 -13.06 -4.66
C ASN A 61 39.17 -14.24 -4.95
N LYS A 62 37.87 -13.95 -5.09
CA LYS A 62 36.88 -14.97 -5.44
C LYS A 62 36.77 -15.07 -6.97
N PRO A 63 36.55 -16.27 -7.53
CA PRO A 63 36.26 -16.44 -8.94
C PRO A 63 35.11 -15.56 -9.42
N GLU A 64 35.24 -14.94 -10.59
CA GLU A 64 34.18 -14.07 -11.11
C GLU A 64 32.87 -14.83 -11.30
N ILE A 65 32.92 -16.09 -11.74
CA ILE A 65 31.73 -16.97 -11.84
C ILE A 65 30.94 -17.03 -10.52
N VAL A 66 31.65 -17.14 -9.38
CA VAL A 66 31.01 -17.17 -8.06
C VAL A 66 30.46 -15.80 -7.68
N CYS A 67 31.17 -14.73 -8.01
CA CYS A 67 30.71 -13.36 -7.79
C CYS A 67 29.43 -13.09 -8.59
N TYR A 68 29.44 -13.38 -9.89
CA TYR A 68 28.30 -13.23 -10.79
C TYR A 68 27.10 -14.05 -10.31
N TYR A 69 27.28 -15.34 -10.01
CA TYR A 69 26.21 -16.18 -9.46
C TYR A 69 25.60 -15.58 -8.19
N ASN A 70 26.42 -15.10 -7.26
CA ASN A 70 25.90 -14.49 -6.02
C ASN A 70 25.17 -13.16 -6.26
N LYS A 71 25.56 -12.38 -7.28
CA LYS A 71 24.87 -11.15 -7.67
C LYS A 71 23.46 -11.45 -8.23
N THR A 72 23.29 -12.54 -8.99
CA THR A 72 22.05 -12.82 -9.73
C THR A 72 21.10 -13.83 -9.07
N LYS A 73 21.61 -14.75 -8.23
CA LYS A 73 20.82 -15.84 -7.63
C LYS A 73 19.63 -15.39 -6.77
N ALA A 74 19.65 -14.17 -6.26
CA ALA A 74 18.69 -13.69 -5.26
C ALA A 74 17.37 -13.18 -5.87
N GLY A 75 17.21 -13.14 -7.19
CA GLY A 75 16.04 -12.53 -7.83
C GLY A 75 14.70 -13.15 -7.41
N VAL A 76 14.61 -14.48 -7.45
CA VAL A 76 13.40 -15.22 -7.06
C VAL A 76 13.16 -15.14 -5.55
N ASP A 77 14.19 -15.39 -4.74
CA ASP A 77 14.09 -15.28 -3.27
C ASP A 77 13.65 -13.88 -2.83
N LEU A 78 14.09 -12.83 -3.53
CA LEU A 78 13.70 -11.45 -3.26
C LEU A 78 12.22 -11.20 -3.59
N LEU A 79 11.73 -11.77 -4.70
CA LEU A 79 10.30 -11.71 -5.05
C LEU A 79 9.48 -12.42 -3.98
N ASP A 80 9.86 -13.63 -3.59
CA ASP A 80 9.18 -14.43 -2.56
C ASP A 80 9.15 -13.71 -1.22
N MET A 81 10.29 -13.14 -0.80
CA MET A 81 10.38 -12.32 0.41
C MET A 81 9.44 -11.11 0.34
N LYS A 82 9.39 -10.40 -0.79
CA LYS A 82 8.50 -9.25 -0.97
C LYS A 82 7.02 -9.67 -0.92
N CYS A 83 6.65 -10.80 -1.53
CA CYS A 83 5.30 -11.38 -1.45
C CYS A 83 4.93 -11.72 0.00
N ALA A 84 5.87 -12.28 0.77
CA ALA A 84 5.63 -12.66 2.15
C ALA A 84 5.40 -11.45 3.09
N ILE A 85 6.16 -10.36 2.91
CA ILE A 85 6.07 -9.16 3.78
C ILE A 85 4.69 -8.50 3.73
N TYR A 86 4.08 -8.40 2.54
CA TYR A 86 2.75 -7.81 2.34
C TYR A 86 1.81 -8.84 1.71
N SER A 87 1.62 -9.96 2.41
CA SER A 87 0.77 -11.05 1.94
C SER A 87 -0.71 -10.78 2.20
N SER A 88 -1.54 -10.98 1.17
CA SER A 88 -3.00 -11.04 1.23
C SER A 88 -3.53 -12.48 1.30
N SER A 89 -2.64 -13.45 1.53
CA SER A 89 -3.02 -14.87 1.58
C SER A 89 -3.76 -15.20 2.87
N HIS A 90 -4.87 -15.92 2.73
CA HIS A 90 -5.63 -16.46 3.87
C HIS A 90 -5.56 -17.97 3.93
N ARG A 91 -5.70 -18.52 5.15
CA ARG A 91 -5.82 -19.96 5.34
C ARG A 91 -7.05 -20.47 4.59
N THR A 92 -6.85 -21.41 3.68
CA THR A 92 -7.89 -21.98 2.84
C THR A 92 -7.74 -23.50 2.73
N ARG A 93 -8.85 -24.20 2.59
CA ARG A 93 -8.89 -25.65 2.25
C ARG A 93 -9.00 -25.89 0.74
N ARG A 94 -9.08 -24.82 -0.06
CA ARG A 94 -9.26 -24.85 -1.51
C ARG A 94 -7.93 -24.45 -2.18
N TRP A 95 -7.20 -25.42 -2.73
CA TRP A 95 -5.90 -25.18 -3.37
C TRP A 95 -5.93 -24.14 -4.51
N PRO A 96 -7.01 -23.99 -5.33
CA PRO A 96 -7.01 -22.97 -6.38
C PRO A 96 -6.95 -21.55 -5.80
N LEU A 97 -7.56 -21.36 -4.62
CA LEU A 97 -7.54 -20.06 -3.93
C LEU A 97 -6.15 -19.73 -3.39
N ALA A 98 -5.36 -20.73 -2.99
CA ALA A 98 -3.97 -20.52 -2.59
C ALA A 98 -3.10 -20.03 -3.77
N ILE A 99 -3.31 -20.56 -4.97
CA ILE A 99 -2.65 -20.08 -6.19
C ILE A 99 -3.11 -18.66 -6.52
N PHE A 100 -4.42 -18.39 -6.44
CA PHE A 100 -4.95 -17.05 -6.70
C PHE A 100 -4.33 -15.99 -5.78
N TYR A 101 -4.17 -16.28 -4.49
CA TYR A 101 -3.49 -15.35 -3.58
C TYR A 101 -2.04 -15.07 -3.98
N GLN A 102 -1.32 -16.08 -4.46
CA GLN A 102 0.05 -15.86 -4.97
C GLN A 102 0.08 -15.06 -6.26
N MET A 103 -0.87 -15.30 -7.16
CA MET A 103 -1.01 -14.47 -8.37
C MET A 103 -1.23 -13.01 -8.01
N LEU A 104 -2.10 -12.71 -7.05
CA LEU A 104 -2.33 -11.34 -6.57
C LEU A 104 -1.05 -10.69 -6.02
N GLY A 105 -0.28 -11.42 -5.20
CA GLY A 105 0.98 -10.92 -4.64
C GLY A 105 2.00 -10.57 -5.73
N ILE A 106 2.20 -11.48 -6.69
CA ILE A 106 3.13 -11.30 -7.81
C ILE A 106 2.67 -10.15 -8.72
N SER A 107 1.38 -10.10 -9.07
CA SER A 107 0.80 -9.02 -9.87
C SER A 107 0.99 -7.65 -9.22
N CYS A 108 0.80 -7.56 -7.90
CA CYS A 108 1.00 -6.31 -7.17
C CYS A 108 2.45 -5.84 -7.23
N ILE A 109 3.43 -6.73 -7.04
CA ILE A 109 4.85 -6.40 -7.15
C ILE A 109 5.20 -5.97 -8.57
N ASN A 110 4.72 -6.71 -9.57
CA ASN A 110 4.98 -6.37 -10.98
C ASN A 110 4.37 -5.01 -11.34
N SER A 111 3.15 -4.70 -10.87
CA SER A 111 2.55 -3.37 -11.07
C SER A 111 3.35 -2.26 -10.39
N PHE A 112 3.92 -2.52 -9.20
CA PHE A 112 4.78 -1.55 -8.52
C PHE A 112 6.09 -1.33 -9.28
N ILE A 113 6.70 -2.39 -9.83
CA ILE A 113 7.90 -2.29 -10.66
C ILE A 113 7.61 -1.46 -11.92
N LEU A 114 6.48 -1.69 -12.58
CA LEU A 114 6.09 -0.89 -13.75
C LEU A 114 5.85 0.59 -13.37
N TYR A 115 5.22 0.84 -12.22
CA TYR A 115 4.99 2.19 -11.72
C TYR A 115 6.31 2.96 -11.51
N ILE A 116 7.31 2.36 -10.86
CA ILE A 116 8.60 3.02 -10.61
C ILE A 116 9.46 3.19 -11.87
N LEU A 117 9.26 2.35 -12.88
CA LEU A 117 10.00 2.42 -14.15
C LEU A 117 9.46 3.53 -15.07
N PHE A 118 8.20 3.92 -14.91
CA PHE A 118 7.58 4.96 -15.74
C PHE A 118 8.08 6.35 -15.33
N GLN A 119 8.73 7.04 -16.27
CA GLN A 119 9.25 8.39 -16.07
C GLN A 119 8.09 9.37 -15.84
N GLY A 120 8.14 10.11 -14.73
CA GLY A 120 7.10 11.06 -14.34
C GLY A 120 6.24 10.61 -13.16
N ASN A 121 6.30 9.33 -12.77
CA ASN A 121 5.68 8.90 -11.53
C ASN A 121 6.52 9.34 -10.33
N PRO A 122 5.88 9.85 -9.26
CA PRO A 122 6.59 10.17 -8.03
C PRO A 122 7.15 8.89 -7.40
N LEU A 123 8.31 9.02 -6.75
CA LEU A 123 8.84 7.92 -5.95
C LEU A 123 7.96 7.72 -4.71
N VAL A 124 7.31 6.56 -4.64
CA VAL A 124 6.47 6.18 -3.50
C VAL A 124 7.00 4.91 -2.85
N THR A 125 6.69 4.75 -1.56
CA THR A 125 6.99 3.49 -0.88
C THR A 125 6.09 2.39 -1.41
N ARG A 126 6.55 1.14 -1.35
CA ARG A 126 5.72 -0.01 -1.72
C ARG A 126 4.44 -0.11 -0.88
N TYR A 127 4.51 0.26 0.40
CA TYR A 127 3.36 0.23 1.29
C TYR A 127 2.28 1.22 0.84
N SER A 128 2.64 2.48 0.60
CA SER A 128 1.70 3.50 0.12
C SER A 128 1.10 3.11 -1.24
N PHE A 129 1.92 2.58 -2.16
CA PHE A 129 1.41 2.08 -3.45
C PHE A 129 0.34 0.99 -3.28
N ILE A 130 0.57 0.03 -2.38
CA ILE A 130 -0.40 -1.05 -2.11
C ILE A 130 -1.68 -0.48 -1.49
N GLN A 131 -1.57 0.48 -0.58
CA GLN A 131 -2.73 1.14 0.02
C GLN A 131 -3.56 1.88 -1.04
N ASP A 132 -2.91 2.67 -1.88
CA ASP A 132 -3.58 3.42 -2.95
C ASP A 132 -4.23 2.47 -3.96
N LEU A 133 -3.53 1.40 -4.36
CA LEU A 133 -4.07 0.36 -5.23
C LEU A 133 -5.32 -0.29 -4.62
N ALA A 134 -5.26 -0.68 -3.34
CA ALA A 134 -6.40 -1.27 -2.65
C ALA A 134 -7.59 -0.30 -2.58
N MET A 135 -7.33 0.97 -2.27
CA MET A 135 -8.37 2.00 -2.21
C MET A 135 -9.03 2.23 -3.57
N GLU A 136 -8.24 2.36 -4.64
CA GLU A 136 -8.77 2.53 -6.01
C GLU A 136 -9.60 1.33 -6.47
N LEU A 137 -9.19 0.10 -6.12
CA LEU A 137 -9.97 -1.11 -6.42
C LEU A 137 -11.29 -1.17 -5.65
N ILE A 138 -11.31 -0.71 -4.39
CA ILE A 138 -12.49 -0.81 -3.51
C ILE A 138 -13.48 0.35 -3.76
N LYS A 139 -13.01 1.51 -4.21
CA LYS A 139 -13.80 2.73 -4.45
C LYS A 139 -15.08 2.53 -5.26
N PRO A 140 -15.09 1.90 -6.45
CA PRO A 140 -16.33 1.71 -7.21
C PRO A 140 -17.34 0.81 -6.48
N HIS A 141 -16.86 -0.17 -5.70
CA HIS A 141 -17.73 -1.04 -4.90
C HIS A 141 -18.32 -0.28 -3.70
N MET A 142 -17.55 0.60 -3.08
CA MET A 142 -18.04 1.47 -2.01
C MET A 142 -19.12 2.43 -2.52
N THR A 143 -18.91 3.06 -3.68
CA THR A 143 -19.91 3.94 -4.30
C THR A 143 -21.23 3.20 -4.57
N ARG A 144 -21.17 2.01 -5.19
CA ARG A 144 -22.36 1.18 -5.43
C ARG A 144 -23.06 0.79 -4.13
N ARG A 145 -22.30 0.53 -3.06
CA ARG A 145 -22.88 0.15 -1.76
C ARG A 145 -23.68 1.28 -1.11
N LEU A 146 -23.38 2.55 -1.41
CA LEU A 146 -24.15 3.70 -0.91
C LEU A 146 -25.55 3.80 -1.51
N GLU A 147 -25.80 3.18 -2.67
CA GLU A 147 -27.10 3.17 -3.35
C GLU A 147 -28.10 2.21 -2.66
N VAL A 148 -27.61 1.35 -1.75
CA VAL A 148 -28.46 0.40 -1.03
C VAL A 148 -29.36 1.16 -0.04
N PRO A 149 -30.70 1.07 -0.16
CA PRO A 149 -31.62 1.91 0.60
C PRO A 149 -31.56 1.68 2.12
N ASN A 150 -31.29 0.44 2.53
CA ASN A 150 -31.26 0.03 3.94
C ASN A 150 -29.82 -0.15 4.48
N LEU A 151 -28.85 0.59 3.94
CA LEU A 151 -27.47 0.54 4.45
C LEU A 151 -27.41 1.13 5.88
N PRO A 152 -26.81 0.41 6.85
CA PRO A 152 -26.61 0.94 8.21
C PRO A 152 -25.90 2.30 8.20
N ARG A 153 -26.36 3.23 9.04
CA ARG A 153 -25.87 4.61 9.08
C ARG A 153 -24.36 4.70 9.30
N ASP A 154 -23.82 3.87 10.20
CA ASP A 154 -22.39 3.88 10.52
C ASP A 154 -21.55 3.49 9.30
N ILE A 155 -21.95 2.43 8.59
CA ILE A 155 -21.28 1.98 7.36
C ILE A 155 -21.38 3.06 6.29
N LYS A 156 -22.55 3.70 6.14
CA LYS A 156 -22.75 4.80 5.20
C LYS A 156 -21.80 5.96 5.50
N ALA A 157 -21.67 6.35 6.77
CA ALA A 157 -20.78 7.41 7.22
C ALA A 157 -19.31 7.08 6.93
N THR A 158 -18.84 5.86 7.27
CA THR A 158 -17.46 5.43 7.01
C THR A 158 -17.13 5.41 5.53
N ILE A 159 -18.04 4.91 4.69
CA ILE A 159 -17.85 4.89 3.24
C ILE A 159 -17.79 6.32 2.68
N GLN A 160 -18.70 7.19 3.10
CA GLN A 160 -18.70 8.59 2.68
C GLN A 160 -17.42 9.31 3.08
N GLU A 161 -16.89 9.07 4.28
CA GLU A 161 -15.62 9.63 4.74
C GLU A 161 -14.42 9.20 3.87
N HIS A 162 -14.40 7.95 3.42
CA HIS A 162 -13.29 7.42 2.61
C HIS A 162 -13.38 7.81 1.13
N ILE A 163 -14.59 7.90 0.55
CA ILE A 163 -14.79 8.33 -0.85
C ILE A 163 -14.65 9.85 -0.96
N TRP A 164 -15.43 10.57 -0.16
CA TRP A 164 -15.32 12.01 0.01
C TRP A 164 -14.43 12.24 1.21
N LYS A 165 -13.12 11.99 1.05
CA LYS A 165 -12.12 12.65 1.89
C LYS A 165 -12.59 14.08 2.01
N LYS A 166 -13.01 14.50 3.20
CA LYS A 166 -13.56 15.84 3.42
C LYS A 166 -12.56 16.80 2.78
N GLY A 167 -12.91 17.35 1.60
CA GLY A 167 -12.40 18.66 1.22
C GLY A 167 -12.65 19.56 2.43
N PRO A 168 -11.75 20.53 2.70
CA PRO A 168 -11.75 21.30 3.94
C PRO A 168 -13.18 21.57 4.34
N GLN A 169 -13.57 21.07 5.51
CA GLN A 169 -14.95 21.14 5.96
C GLN A 169 -15.35 22.62 5.96
N ASN A 170 -16.00 23.06 4.88
CA ASN A 170 -16.91 24.18 4.95
C ASN A 170 -18.13 23.66 5.72
N GLN A 171 -17.95 23.42 7.02
CA GLN A 171 -19.02 23.47 8.02
C GLN A 171 -19.42 24.93 8.24
N ASN A 172 -19.65 25.66 7.14
CA ASN A 172 -20.44 26.87 7.11
C ASN A 172 -21.72 26.55 6.35
N GLU A 173 -22.44 25.50 6.76
CA GLU A 173 -23.88 25.67 6.82
C GLU A 173 -24.09 26.73 7.91
N SER A 174 -24.19 27.99 7.48
CA SER A 174 -24.41 29.12 8.35
C SER A 174 -25.69 28.85 9.14
N ILE A 175 -25.54 28.45 10.40
CA ILE A 175 -26.65 28.41 11.36
C ILE A 175 -27.31 29.79 11.27
N PRO A 176 -28.61 29.88 10.92
CA PRO A 176 -29.25 31.17 10.75
C PRO A 176 -29.15 31.95 12.07
N ASN A 177 -28.47 33.10 12.04
CA ASN A 177 -28.23 33.90 13.23
C ASN A 177 -29.53 34.62 13.64
N ASP A 178 -30.07 34.24 14.80
CA ASP A 178 -31.27 34.81 15.39
C ASP A 178 -30.99 36.06 16.21
N LYS A 179 -29.74 36.55 16.25
CA LYS A 179 -29.34 37.76 16.97
C LYS A 179 -29.20 38.98 16.07
N LEU A 180 -29.55 40.14 16.64
CA LEU A 180 -29.33 41.48 16.09
C LEU A 180 -28.03 42.06 16.66
N GLU A 181 -27.29 42.81 15.84
CA GLU A 181 -26.07 43.53 16.28
C GLU A 181 -26.38 44.62 17.31
N LYS A 182 -27.58 45.21 17.26
CA LYS A 182 -28.04 46.25 18.18
C LYS A 182 -29.42 45.94 18.72
N ARG A 183 -29.66 46.28 20.00
CA ARG A 183 -30.96 46.18 20.68
C ARG A 183 -32.00 47.00 19.92
N LYS A 184 -33.10 46.38 19.46
CA LYS A 184 -34.24 47.08 18.83
C LYS A 184 -35.53 46.83 19.61
N SER A 185 -36.54 47.70 19.45
CA SER A 185 -37.86 47.49 20.06
C SER A 185 -38.59 46.32 19.40
N CYS A 186 -39.24 45.47 20.18
CA CYS A 186 -39.99 44.31 19.67
C CYS A 186 -41.18 44.74 18.80
N SER A 187 -41.29 44.18 17.60
CA SER A 187 -42.35 44.53 16.64
C SER A 187 -43.75 44.02 17.00
N LYS A 188 -43.86 43.12 17.98
CA LYS A 188 -45.13 42.54 18.45
C LYS A 188 -45.67 43.20 19.73
N CYS A 189 -44.82 43.90 20.48
CA CYS A 189 -45.24 44.55 21.71
C CYS A 189 -45.87 45.93 21.41
N PRO A 190 -46.84 46.39 22.21
CA PRO A 190 -47.33 47.76 22.15
C PRO A 190 -46.17 48.75 22.37
N PRO A 191 -46.12 49.89 21.64
CA PRO A 191 -45.04 50.89 21.77
C PRO A 191 -44.81 51.37 23.21
N ALA A 192 -45.87 51.52 24.00
CA ALA A 192 -45.82 51.94 25.39
C ALA A 192 -44.98 51.03 26.32
N LYS A 193 -44.73 49.77 25.93
CA LYS A 193 -43.90 48.85 26.72
C LYS A 193 -42.39 49.04 26.46
N GLU A 194 -42.02 49.74 25.39
CA GLU A 194 -40.63 50.02 24.95
C GLU A 194 -39.67 48.82 24.99
N ARG A 195 -40.21 47.61 24.82
CA ARG A 195 -39.45 46.39 25.11
C ARG A 195 -38.35 46.15 24.08
N LYS A 196 -37.10 46.26 24.53
CA LYS A 196 -35.91 46.00 23.70
C LYS A 196 -35.58 44.51 23.63
N THR A 197 -35.09 44.07 22.48
CA THR A 197 -34.65 42.69 22.22
C THR A 197 -33.38 42.67 21.38
N ASN A 198 -32.58 41.62 21.60
CA ASN A 198 -31.43 41.27 20.78
C ASN A 198 -31.76 40.15 19.77
N TYR A 199 -32.99 39.67 19.74
CA TYR A 199 -33.40 38.54 18.92
C TYR A 199 -34.30 38.97 17.76
N LYS A 200 -34.18 38.25 16.64
CA LYS A 200 -34.98 38.45 15.42
C LYS A 200 -35.55 37.13 14.92
N CYS A 201 -36.68 37.20 14.23
CA CYS A 201 -37.23 36.04 13.53
C CYS A 201 -36.32 35.67 12.35
N ILE A 202 -35.88 34.41 12.27
CA ILE A 202 -35.01 33.93 11.19
C ILE A 202 -35.69 34.10 9.81
N ASN A 203 -36.99 33.83 9.69
CA ASN A 203 -37.69 33.89 8.40
C ASN A 203 -38.07 35.31 7.97
N ARG A 204 -38.27 36.25 8.93
CA ARG A 204 -38.81 37.60 8.64
C ARG A 204 -37.89 38.75 9.01
N ASP A 205 -36.75 38.47 9.62
CA ASP A 205 -35.75 39.44 10.10
C ASP A 205 -36.30 40.54 11.04
N LYS A 206 -37.47 40.32 11.66
CA LYS A 206 -38.12 41.31 12.55
C LYS A 206 -37.69 41.13 14.01
N PRO A 207 -37.40 42.22 14.76
CA PRO A 207 -37.08 42.16 16.18
C PRO A 207 -38.22 41.57 17.01
N ILE A 208 -37.96 40.48 17.74
CA ILE A 208 -38.94 39.81 18.59
C ILE A 208 -38.37 39.55 19.98
N CYS A 209 -39.13 39.85 21.04
CA CYS A 209 -38.73 39.53 22.41
C CYS A 209 -39.03 38.05 22.74
N LEU A 210 -38.38 37.52 23.77
CA LEU A 210 -38.53 36.10 24.17
C LEU A 210 -39.93 35.74 24.67
N GLU A 211 -40.75 36.73 25.06
CA GLU A 211 -42.15 36.51 25.44
C GLU A 211 -43.07 36.40 24.21
N CYS A 212 -42.72 37.07 23.11
CA CYS A 212 -43.47 37.02 21.86
C CYS A 212 -43.00 35.89 20.93
N SER A 213 -41.88 35.23 21.24
CA SER A 213 -41.34 34.12 20.44
C SER A 213 -41.73 32.75 21.04
N ARG A 214 -41.68 31.71 20.21
CA ARG A 214 -41.83 30.31 20.60
C ARG A 214 -40.63 29.53 20.10
N LYS A 215 -40.13 28.59 20.89
CA LYS A 215 -39.03 27.71 20.49
C LYS A 215 -39.57 26.67 19.51
N LEU A 216 -38.91 26.52 18.37
CA LEU A 216 -39.21 25.50 17.37
C LEU A 216 -37.94 24.69 17.10
N TRP A 217 -38.10 23.39 16.86
CA TRP A 217 -37.00 22.56 16.39
C TRP A 217 -36.66 22.93 14.93
N THR A 218 -35.39 22.88 14.55
CA THR A 218 -34.89 23.41 13.27
C THR A 218 -35.54 22.75 12.05
N SER A 219 -35.84 21.46 12.10
CA SER A 219 -36.55 20.73 11.02
C SER A 219 -38.05 21.05 10.96
N CYS A 220 -38.65 21.52 12.06
CA CYS A 220 -40.04 22.00 12.06
C CYS A 220 -40.15 23.40 11.46
N ALA A 221 -39.09 24.21 11.54
CA ALA A 221 -39.08 25.58 11.04
C ALA A 221 -39.02 25.70 9.50
N THR A 222 -38.53 24.67 8.81
CA THR A 222 -38.42 24.62 7.34
C THR A 222 -39.73 24.33 6.62
N ASN A 223 -40.80 23.96 7.35
CA ASN A 223 -42.11 23.61 6.79
C ASN A 223 -43.21 24.68 7.05
N MET A 224 -42.82 25.93 7.33
CA MET A 224 -43.72 27.06 7.67
C MET A 224 -43.55 28.27 6.75
#